data_AF-A0A2I0HG55-F1
#
_entry.id   AF-A0A2I0HG55-F1
#
_cell.length_a   1.000
_cell.length_b   1.000
_cell.length_c   1.000
_cell.angle_alpha   90.00
_cell.angle_beta   90.00
_cell.angle_gamma   90.00
#
_symmetry.space_group_name_H-M   'P 1'
#
loop_
_entity.id
_entity.type
_entity.pdbx_description
1 polymer ?
#
loop_
_entity_poly.entity_id
_entity_poly.type
_entity_poly.pdbx_seq_one_letter_code
_entity_poly.pdbx_strand_id
1 'polypeptide(L)' 'EHRELAREAVRKSLVLLKNGEAADGPVLPLPKKAPKILVAGSHADNLGYQCGGWTIEWQ' A
#
# COMPACT_ATOMS: atom_id res chain seq x y z
N GLU A 1 15.72 0.04 14.07
CA GLU A 1 15.08 1.31 14.44
C GLU A 1 14.62 2.10 13.22
N HIS A 2 15.53 2.60 12.37
CA HIS A 2 15.15 3.46 11.22
C HIS A 2 14.14 2.83 10.24
N ARG A 3 14.19 1.51 10.00
CA ARG A 3 13.19 0.83 9.15
C ARG A 3 11.79 0.78 9.77
N GLU A 4 11.69 0.68 11.10
CA GLU A 4 10.39 0.70 11.78
C GLU A 4 9.78 2.11 11.73
N LEU A 5 10.63 3.14 11.91
CA LEU A 5 10.22 4.53 11.72
C LEU A 5 9.74 4.78 10.27
N ALA A 6 10.49 4.29 9.28
CA ALA A 6 10.08 4.40 7.87
C ALA A 6 8.74 3.68 7.61
N ARG A 7 8.54 2.47 8.18
CA ARG A 7 7.27 1.73 8.08
C ARG A 7 6.11 2.51 8.71
N GLU A 8 6.34 3.19 9.83
CA GLU A 8 5.35 4.07 10.46
C GLU A 8 5.02 5.28 9.57
N ALA A 9 6.04 5.96 9.05
CA ALA A 9 5.87 7.11 8.17
C ALA A 9 5.06 6.76 6.91
N VAL A 10 5.34 5.62 6.28
CA VAL A 10 4.58 5.11 5.13
C VAL A 10 3.11 4.91 5.49
N ARG A 11 2.81 4.33 6.66
CA ARG A 11 1.41 4.15 7.08
C ARG A 11 0.69 5.48 7.28
N LYS A 12 1.39 6.48 7.84
CA LYS A 12 0.84 7.81 8.13
C LYS A 12 0.67 8.69 6.88
N SER A 13 1.40 8.42 5.80
CA SER A 13 1.30 9.21 4.56
C SER A 13 0.15 8.76 3.64
N LEU A 14 -0.46 7.60 3.88
CA LEU A 14 -1.57 7.10 3.06
C LEU A 14 -2.83 7.97 3.23
N VAL A 15 -3.45 8.36 2.11
CA VAL A 15 -4.72 9.09 2.07
C VAL A 15 -5.83 8.16 1.58
N LEU A 16 -6.85 7.93 2.42
CA LEU A 16 -8.01 7.13 2.05
C LEU A 16 -9.00 7.98 1.23
N LEU A 17 -9.01 7.77 -0.09
CA LEU A 17 -9.87 8.53 -1.01
C LEU A 17 -11.29 7.95 -1.16
N LYS A 18 -11.45 6.62 -1.06
CA LYS A 18 -12.73 5.90 -1.16
C LYS A 18 -12.67 4.61 -0.33
N ASN A 19 -13.77 4.23 0.31
CA ASN A 19 -13.86 3.00 1.11
C ASN A 19 -15.24 2.32 0.97
N GLY A 20 -15.60 1.92 -0.25
CA GLY A 20 -16.92 1.39 -0.58
C GLY A 20 -17.70 2.31 -1.52
N GLU A 21 -18.78 1.79 -2.10
CA GLU A 21 -19.75 2.57 -2.89
C GLU A 21 -20.95 2.98 -2.03
N ALA A 22 -21.82 3.86 -2.52
CA ALA A 22 -22.91 4.43 -1.73
C ALA A 22 -23.87 3.37 -1.14
N ALA A 23 -23.97 2.20 -1.75
CA ALA A 23 -24.82 1.09 -1.30
C ALA A 23 -24.06 -0.02 -0.54
N ASP A 24 -22.72 0.05 -0.50
CA ASP A 24 -21.87 -0.99 0.08
C ASP A 24 -21.28 -0.55 1.42
N GLY A 25 -21.03 -1.52 2.30
CA GLY A 25 -20.26 -1.30 3.53
C GLY A 25 -18.78 -0.99 3.28
N PRO A 26 -18.04 -0.60 4.32
CA PRO A 26 -16.61 -0.31 4.19
C PRO A 26 -15.81 -1.55 3.76
N VAL A 27 -14.93 -1.38 2.77
CA VAL A 27 -14.08 -2.47 2.23
C VAL A 27 -12.82 -2.68 3.08
N LEU A 28 -12.24 -1.59 3.57
CA LEU A 28 -11.06 -1.59 4.44
C LEU A 28 -11.49 -1.41 5.90
N PRO A 29 -10.86 -2.13 6.85
CA PRO A 29 -9.70 -3.01 6.68
C PRO A 29 -10.05 -4.43 6.18
N LEU A 30 -9.19 -5.00 5.33
CA LEU A 30 -9.37 -6.37 4.82
C LEU A 30 -9.15 -7.42 5.93
N PRO A 31 -9.90 -8.54 5.92
CA PRO A 31 -9.67 -9.64 6.85
C PRO A 31 -8.32 -10.31 6.57
N LYS A 32 -7.54 -10.57 7.63
CA LYS A 32 -6.24 -11.27 7.51
C LYS A 32 -6.38 -12.74 7.11
N LYS A 33 -7.55 -13.33 7.33
CA LYS A 33 -7.84 -14.74 6.99
C LYS A 33 -8.82 -14.76 5.84
N ALA A 34 -8.37 -15.28 4.72
CA ALA A 34 -9.19 -15.56 3.55
C ALA A 34 -8.69 -16.88 2.91
N PRO A 35 -9.56 -17.69 2.28
CA PRO A 35 -9.16 -18.94 1.65
C PRO A 35 -8.12 -18.74 0.53
N LYS A 36 -8.23 -17.64 -0.21
CA LYS A 36 -7.31 -17.24 -1.27
C LYS A 36 -7.42 -15.74 -1.49
N ILE A 37 -6.30 -15.08 -1.77
CA ILE A 37 -6.24 -13.65 -2.14
C ILE A 37 -5.47 -13.48 -3.45
N LEU A 38 -5.73 -12.38 -4.14
CA LEU A 38 -5.00 -11.98 -5.35
C LEU A 38 -4.30 -10.64 -5.08
N VAL A 39 -3.04 -10.56 -5.51
CA VAL A 39 -2.27 -9.32 -5.58
C VAL A 39 -1.93 -9.12 -7.05
N ALA A 40 -2.29 -7.97 -7.63
CA ALA A 40 -2.15 -7.70 -9.06
C ALA A 40 -1.82 -6.24 -9.32
N GLY A 41 -1.36 -5.94 -10.54
CA GLY A 41 -0.93 -4.60 -10.97
C GLY A 41 0.60 -4.47 -11.08
N SER A 42 1.07 -3.59 -11.95
CA SER A 42 2.49 -3.45 -12.29
C SER A 42 3.40 -3.01 -11.14
N HIS A 43 2.85 -2.36 -10.11
CA HIS A 43 3.59 -1.83 -8.97
C HIS A 43 3.57 -2.76 -7.74
N ALA A 44 2.82 -3.86 -7.81
CA ALA A 44 2.54 -4.69 -6.63
C ALA A 44 3.77 -5.47 -6.13
N ASP A 45 4.73 -5.76 -7.02
CA ASP A 45 5.98 -6.45 -6.70
C ASP A 45 7.18 -5.76 -7.38
N ASN A 46 7.30 -4.44 -7.22
CA ASN A 46 8.42 -3.66 -7.74
C ASN A 46 8.86 -2.59 -6.74
N LEU A 47 10.00 -2.84 -6.08
CA LEU A 47 10.56 -1.92 -5.08
C LEU A 47 11.00 -0.58 -5.69
N GLY A 48 11.58 -0.60 -6.90
CA GLY A 48 12.01 0.62 -7.58
C GLY A 48 10.85 1.57 -7.86
N TYR A 49 9.71 1.04 -8.31
CA TYR A 49 8.51 1.85 -8.54
C TYR A 49 7.88 2.39 -7.24
N GLN A 50 7.94 1.63 -6.15
CA GLN A 50 7.43 2.08 -4.86
C GLN A 50 8.32 3.16 -4.23
N CYS A 51 9.63 3.13 -4.49
CA CYS A 51 10.56 4.13 -4.01
C CYS A 51 10.61 5.38 -4.92
N GLY A 52 10.41 5.21 -6.23
CA GLY A 52 10.53 6.29 -7.22
C GLY A 52 11.98 6.74 -7.42
N GLY A 53 12.14 7.90 -8.08
CA GLY A 53 13.45 8.47 -8.32
C GLY A 53 14.19 8.85 -7.04
N TRP A 54 15.47 9.18 -7.19
CA TRP A 54 16.41 9.38 -6.09
C TRP A 54 16.57 8.15 -5.18
N THR A 55 16.34 6.96 -5.74
CA THR A 55 16.55 5.69 -5.04
C THR A 55 17.60 4.89 -5.78
N ILE A 56 18.79 4.81 -5.19
CA ILE A 56 20.03 4.31 -5.83
C ILE A 56 20.49 5.20 -6.98
N GLU A 57 19.64 5.42 -7.97
CA GLU A 57 19.87 6.30 -9.12
C GLU A 57 19.09 7.62 -8.99
N TRP A 58 19.47 8.60 -9.83
CA TRP A 58 18.85 9.92 -9.81
C TRP A 58 17.35 9.90 -10.18
N GLN A 59 17.00 9.13 -11.21
CA GLN A 59 15.63 9.01 -11.72
C GLN A 59 15.00 7.68 -11.31
#